data_AF-A0A7S3KSQ1-F1
#
_entry.id   AF-A0A7S3KSQ1-F1
#
_cell.length_a   1.000
_cell.length_b   1.000
_cell.length_c   1.000
_cell.angle_alpha   90.00
_cell.angle_beta   90.00
_cell.angle_gamma   90.00
#
_symmetry.space_group_name_H-M   'P 1'
#
loop_
_entity.id
_entity.type
_entity.pdbx_description
1 polymer ?
#
loop_
_entity_poly.entity_id
_entity_poly.type
_entity_poly.pdbx_seq_one_letter_code
_entity_poly.pdbx_strand_id
1 'polypeptide(L)'
;SPSESTKDASVSFNNQGLYGTMQSLTASTYLENDAASPLYNKRAFVLSRSTFPGAGTGVGHWLGENTNTFEDMRYSISGILNFNMFGIPLTGANVCGSEGNDDEEICARWYQLASVYPLSRAYYNTKF
;
A
#
# COMPACT_ATOMS: atom_id res chain seq x y z
N SER A 1 26.34 7.58 31.68
CA SER A 1 25.44 6.64 30.95
C SER A 1 24.73 7.43 29.87
N PRO A 2 24.48 6.90 28.66
CA PRO A 2 23.75 7.64 27.63
C PRO A 2 22.38 8.04 28.19
N SER A 3 21.97 9.30 27.98
CA SER A 3 20.68 9.81 28.44
C SER A 3 19.53 9.03 27.79
N GLU A 4 18.41 8.89 28.48
CA GLU A 4 17.22 8.17 27.99
C GLU A 4 16.77 8.63 26.60
N SER A 5 16.86 9.94 26.33
CA SER A 5 16.61 10.54 25.01
C SER A 5 17.50 10.00 23.89
N THR A 6 18.77 9.69 24.17
CA THR A 6 19.69 9.13 23.17
C THR A 6 19.39 7.66 22.88
N LYS A 7 18.84 6.94 23.85
CA LYS A 7 18.40 5.55 23.67
C LYS A 7 17.13 5.52 22.81
N ASP A 8 16.14 6.37 23.09
CA ASP A 8 14.90 6.44 22.31
C ASP A 8 15.15 6.81 20.85
N ALA A 9 16.06 7.78 20.61
CA ALA A 9 16.48 8.14 19.26
C ALA A 9 17.13 6.95 18.52
N SER A 10 17.97 6.17 19.20
CA SER A 10 18.62 4.99 18.60
C SER A 10 17.61 3.87 18.27
N VAL A 11 16.60 3.67 19.11
CA VAL A 11 15.54 2.69 18.88
C VAL A 11 14.69 3.10 17.68
N SER A 12 14.31 4.37 17.61
CA SER A 12 13.56 4.91 16.45
C SER A 12 14.36 4.76 15.15
N PHE A 13 15.64 5.12 15.15
CA PHE A 13 16.53 4.99 13.99
C PHE A 13 16.62 3.55 13.48
N ASN A 14 16.75 2.58 14.38
CA ASN A 14 16.86 1.17 14.00
C ASN A 14 15.54 0.59 13.50
N ASN A 15 14.40 1.08 14.00
CA ASN A 15 13.08 0.52 13.72
C ASN A 15 12.26 1.30 12.69
N GLN A 16 12.78 2.43 12.18
CA GLN A 16 12.03 3.32 11.28
C GLN A 16 11.44 2.60 10.06
N GLY A 17 12.18 1.67 9.45
CA GLY A 17 11.73 0.91 8.29
C GLY A 17 10.65 -0.13 8.60
N LEU A 18 10.50 -0.53 9.86
CA LEU A 18 9.53 -1.55 10.30
C LEU A 18 8.18 -0.94 10.68
N TYR A 19 8.12 0.36 10.94
CA TYR A 19 6.96 1.03 11.54
C TYR A 19 5.65 0.71 10.81
N GLY A 20 5.59 0.92 9.49
CA GLY A 20 4.39 0.69 8.71
C GLY A 20 3.94 -0.78 8.69
N THR A 21 4.89 -1.71 8.65
CA THR A 21 4.59 -3.15 8.69
C THR A 21 4.05 -3.56 10.05
N MET A 22 4.68 -3.11 11.14
CA MET A 22 4.23 -3.40 12.51
C MET A 22 2.82 -2.84 12.77
N GLN A 23 2.56 -1.61 12.34
CA GLN A 23 1.23 -1.00 12.44
C GLN A 23 0.18 -1.83 11.69
N SER A 24 0.47 -2.21 10.45
CA SER A 24 -0.48 -2.87 9.57
C SER A 24 -0.78 -4.30 9.99
N LEU A 25 0.24 -5.05 10.42
CA LEU A 25 0.07 -6.40 10.96
C LEU A 25 -0.71 -6.39 12.27
N THR A 26 -0.42 -5.43 13.16
CA THR A 26 -1.17 -5.26 14.41
C THR A 26 -2.65 -4.93 14.13
N ALA A 27 -2.92 -4.06 13.16
CA ALA A 27 -4.29 -3.77 12.75
C ALA A 27 -4.98 -5.03 12.19
N SER A 28 -4.29 -5.79 11.33
CA SER A 28 -4.83 -7.05 10.79
C SER A 28 -5.15 -8.05 11.90
N THR A 29 -4.20 -8.31 12.82
CA THR A 29 -4.41 -9.29 13.89
C THR A 29 -5.52 -8.86 14.85
N TYR A 30 -5.60 -7.56 15.19
CA TYR A 30 -6.70 -7.02 15.99
C TYR A 30 -8.04 -7.24 15.29
N LEU A 31 -8.14 -6.87 14.01
CA LEU A 31 -9.38 -6.98 13.25
C LEU A 31 -9.87 -8.44 13.18
N GLU A 32 -8.97 -9.41 13.01
CA GLU A 32 -9.34 -10.82 12.85
C GLU A 32 -9.61 -11.54 14.18
N ASN A 33 -8.89 -11.19 15.25
CA ASN A 33 -8.85 -12.00 16.48
C ASN A 33 -9.53 -11.35 17.70
N ASP A 34 -9.81 -10.06 17.68
CA ASP A 34 -10.53 -9.41 18.79
C ASP A 34 -12.04 -9.65 18.67
N ALA A 35 -12.67 -10.21 19.71
CA ALA A 35 -14.10 -10.49 19.73
C ALA A 35 -14.99 -9.23 19.64
N ALA A 36 -14.45 -8.05 19.95
CA ALA A 36 -15.12 -6.77 19.78
C ALA A 36 -14.99 -6.21 18.34
N SER A 37 -14.12 -6.79 17.51
CA SER A 37 -13.95 -6.35 16.12
C SER A 37 -15.14 -6.77 15.25
N PRO A 38 -15.60 -5.90 14.32
CA PRO A 38 -16.62 -6.29 13.33
C PRO A 38 -16.14 -7.40 12.37
N LEU A 39 -14.83 -7.66 12.33
CA LEU A 39 -14.18 -8.67 11.49
C LEU A 39 -13.73 -9.92 12.29
N TYR A 40 -14.21 -10.09 13.53
CA TYR A 40 -13.86 -11.28 14.32
C TYR A 40 -14.11 -12.59 13.55
N ASN A 41 -13.09 -13.44 13.50
CA ASN A 41 -13.06 -14.71 12.76
C ASN A 41 -13.37 -14.57 11.25
N LYS A 42 -13.08 -13.40 10.67
CA LYS A 42 -13.13 -13.12 9.24
C LYS A 42 -11.79 -12.57 8.80
N ARG A 43 -11.40 -12.82 7.55
CA ARG A 43 -10.16 -12.26 6.97
C ARG A 43 -10.25 -10.74 6.92
N ALA A 44 -9.23 -10.07 7.45
CA ALA A 44 -9.10 -8.63 7.34
C ALA A 44 -8.52 -8.24 5.97
N PHE A 45 -8.92 -7.06 5.49
CA PHE A 45 -8.32 -6.42 4.33
C PHE A 45 -7.64 -5.15 4.78
N VAL A 46 -6.31 -5.17 4.86
CA VAL A 46 -5.48 -4.04 5.30
C VAL A 46 -4.58 -3.63 4.15
N LEU A 47 -4.66 -2.35 3.77
CA LEU A 47 -3.75 -1.74 2.80
C LEU A 47 -2.80 -0.79 3.52
N SER A 48 -1.51 -0.87 3.19
CA SER A 48 -0.50 0.01 3.75
C SER A 48 0.38 0.65 2.69
N ARG A 49 0.70 1.94 2.92
CA ARG A 49 1.65 2.69 2.10
C ARG A 49 3.10 2.34 2.42
N SER A 50 3.40 1.99 3.67
CA SER A 50 4.76 1.69 4.12
C SER A 50 4.87 0.22 4.50
N THR A 51 5.79 -0.48 3.84
CA THR A 51 5.98 -1.92 3.96
C THR A 51 7.46 -2.27 4.04
N PHE A 52 7.75 -3.37 4.72
CA PHE A 52 9.06 -4.00 4.84
C PHE A 52 8.90 -5.50 4.49
N PRO A 53 9.96 -6.23 4.11
CA PRO A 53 9.88 -7.69 3.91
C PRO A 53 9.09 -8.41 4.99
N GLY A 54 8.15 -9.27 4.57
CA GLY A 54 7.21 -9.99 5.44
C GLY A 54 5.81 -9.37 5.55
N ALA A 55 5.61 -8.12 5.12
CA ALA A 55 4.29 -7.46 5.18
C ALA A 55 3.18 -8.24 4.43
N GLY A 56 3.50 -8.88 3.32
CA GLY A 56 2.52 -9.60 2.48
C GLY A 56 1.87 -10.84 3.11
N THR A 57 2.23 -11.19 4.35
CA THR A 57 1.56 -12.24 5.14
C THR A 57 0.11 -11.89 5.50
N GLY A 58 -0.24 -10.60 5.53
CA GLY A 58 -1.61 -10.14 5.81
C GLY A 58 -1.90 -8.71 5.34
N VAL A 59 -0.95 -8.05 4.66
CA VAL A 59 -1.05 -6.63 4.28
C VAL A 59 -0.87 -6.49 2.78
N GLY A 60 -1.80 -5.79 2.13
CA GLY A 60 -1.67 -5.35 0.75
C GLY A 60 -0.99 -3.98 0.64
N HIS A 61 -0.56 -3.62 -0.56
CA HIS A 61 0.14 -2.38 -0.84
C HIS A 61 -0.48 -1.65 -2.04
N TRP A 62 -0.42 -0.33 -2.06
CA TRP A 62 -0.60 0.42 -3.30
C TRP A 62 0.63 1.29 -3.52
N LEU A 63 1.01 1.49 -4.77
CA LEU A 63 2.27 2.14 -5.17
C LEU A 63 2.39 3.62 -4.78
N GLY A 64 1.43 4.16 -4.02
CA GLY A 64 1.41 5.55 -3.57
C GLY A 64 0.66 6.46 -4.54
N GLU A 65 1.04 7.73 -4.50
CA GLU A 65 0.50 8.75 -5.40
C GLU A 65 1.22 8.65 -6.75
N ASN A 66 0.44 8.74 -7.81
CA ASN A 66 0.87 8.72 -9.21
C ASN A 66 0.08 9.79 -9.98
N THR A 67 0.61 10.22 -11.12
CA THR A 67 0.00 11.24 -11.99
C THR A 67 -0.75 10.58 -13.15
N ASN A 68 -1.78 11.24 -13.67
CA ASN A 68 -2.50 10.86 -14.90
C ASN A 68 -1.58 11.06 -16.12
N THR A 69 -0.62 10.16 -16.31
CA THR A 69 0.28 10.11 -17.47
C THR A 69 0.45 8.67 -17.95
N PHE A 70 0.72 8.49 -19.24
CA PHE A 70 1.12 7.17 -19.79
C PHE A 70 2.40 6.63 -19.16
N GLU A 71 3.28 7.51 -18.69
CA GLU A 71 4.55 7.14 -18.05
C GLU A 71 4.30 6.47 -16.69
N ASP A 72 3.46 7.05 -15.84
CA ASP A 72 3.11 6.46 -14.54
C ASP A 72 2.25 5.20 -14.70
N MET A 73 1.38 5.16 -15.72
CA MET A 73 0.69 3.92 -16.09
C MET A 73 1.70 2.81 -16.43
N ARG A 74 2.75 3.12 -17.20
CA ARG A 74 3.82 2.16 -17.49
C ARG A 74 4.61 1.77 -16.23
N TYR A 75 4.96 2.72 -15.36
CA TYR A 75 5.70 2.42 -14.13
C TYR A 75 4.93 1.52 -13.17
N SER A 76 3.61 1.62 -13.16
CA SER A 76 2.78 0.75 -12.32
C SER A 76 2.96 -0.74 -12.63
N ILE A 77 3.26 -1.11 -13.88
CA ILE A 77 3.54 -2.51 -14.26
C ILE A 77 4.79 -3.02 -13.54
N SER A 78 5.91 -2.30 -13.66
CA SER A 78 7.17 -2.67 -13.00
C SER A 78 7.05 -2.63 -11.48
N GLY A 79 6.33 -1.64 -10.93
CA GLY A 79 6.09 -1.54 -9.49
C GLY A 79 5.34 -2.76 -8.96
N ILE A 80 4.23 -3.14 -9.60
CA ILE A 80 3.45 -4.31 -9.18
C ILE A 80 4.30 -5.60 -9.27
N LEU A 81 5.08 -5.79 -10.34
CA LEU A 81 5.95 -6.96 -10.48
C LEU A 81 7.03 -7.03 -9.38
N ASN A 82 7.65 -5.89 -9.05
CA ASN A 82 8.61 -5.82 -7.94
C ASN A 82 7.98 -6.25 -6.61
N PHE A 83 6.79 -5.74 -6.29
CA PHE A 83 6.11 -6.12 -5.05
C PHE A 83 5.68 -7.59 -5.01
N ASN A 84 5.35 -8.20 -6.14
CA ASN A 84 5.17 -9.64 -6.23
C ASN A 84 6.46 -10.39 -5.87
N MET A 85 7.62 -9.94 -6.36
CA MET A 85 8.93 -10.51 -5.98
C MET A 85 9.28 -10.26 -4.51
N PHE A 86 8.83 -9.16 -3.92
CA PHE A 86 9.00 -8.86 -2.49
C PHE A 86 8.05 -9.67 -1.58
N GLY A 87 7.20 -10.52 -2.16
CA GLY A 87 6.24 -11.34 -1.42
C GLY A 87 5.01 -10.58 -0.94
N ILE A 88 4.64 -9.48 -1.63
CA ILE A 88 3.45 -8.66 -1.36
C ILE A 88 2.56 -8.67 -2.63
N PRO A 89 1.86 -9.78 -2.90
CA PRO A 89 1.19 -9.98 -4.19
C PRO A 89 -0.07 -9.12 -4.37
N LEU A 90 -0.75 -8.75 -3.27
CA LEU A 90 -1.90 -7.86 -3.30
C LEU A 90 -1.42 -6.40 -3.45
N THR A 91 -0.99 -6.06 -4.68
CA THR A 91 -0.44 -4.75 -5.02
C THR A 91 -1.09 -4.15 -6.27
N GLY A 92 -1.20 -2.82 -6.31
CA GLY A 92 -1.77 -2.06 -7.42
C GLY A 92 -1.35 -0.60 -7.42
N ALA A 93 -1.72 0.14 -8.46
CA ALA A 93 -1.61 1.60 -8.53
C ALA A 93 -3.00 2.24 -8.50
N ASN A 94 -3.09 3.54 -8.21
CA ASN A 94 -4.36 4.25 -8.38
C ASN A 94 -4.62 4.41 -9.87
N VAL A 95 -5.68 3.75 -10.34
CA VAL A 95 -6.11 3.79 -11.74
C VAL A 95 -6.49 5.21 -12.10
N CYS A 96 -6.12 5.64 -13.32
CA CYS A 96 -6.16 7.03 -13.79
C CYS A 96 -5.17 7.98 -13.11
N GLY A 97 -4.36 7.56 -12.13
CA GLY A 97 -3.54 8.48 -11.36
C GLY A 97 -4.33 9.23 -10.28
N SER A 98 -3.65 9.55 -9.18
CA SER A 98 -4.19 10.36 -8.09
C SER A 98 -4.25 11.86 -8.39
N GLU A 99 -3.35 12.33 -9.25
CA GLU A 99 -3.10 13.74 -9.54
C GLU A 99 -3.03 13.99 -11.05
N GLY A 100 -3.22 15.24 -11.47
CA GLY A 100 -3.20 15.64 -12.87
C GLY A 100 -4.61 15.86 -13.43
N ASN A 101 -4.69 16.03 -14.75
CA ASN A 101 -5.97 16.20 -15.45
C ASN A 101 -6.53 14.83 -15.81
N ASP A 102 -7.84 14.65 -15.67
CA ASP A 102 -8.53 13.41 -16.01
C ASP A 102 -8.65 13.22 -17.53
N ASP A 103 -7.54 12.87 -18.20
CA ASP A 103 -7.55 12.51 -19.61
C ASP A 103 -8.31 11.18 -19.80
N GLU A 104 -9.40 11.25 -20.56
CA GLU A 104 -10.30 10.12 -20.81
C GLU A 104 -9.58 8.96 -21.51
N GLU A 105 -8.65 9.24 -22.42
CA GLU A 105 -7.88 8.22 -23.13
C GLU A 105 -6.98 7.47 -22.15
N ILE A 106 -6.23 8.19 -21.33
CA ILE A 106 -5.34 7.60 -20.33
C ILE A 106 -6.16 6.75 -19.36
N CYS A 107 -7.28 7.29 -18.85
CA CYS A 107 -8.18 6.56 -17.97
C CYS A 107 -8.71 5.27 -18.59
N ALA A 108 -9.23 5.32 -19.81
CA ALA A 108 -9.78 4.15 -20.49
C ALA A 108 -8.72 3.06 -20.67
N ARG A 109 -7.49 3.43 -21.03
CA ARG A 109 -6.35 2.50 -21.13
C ARG A 109 -5.93 1.95 -19.77
N TRP A 110 -5.93 2.79 -18.74
CA TRP A 110 -5.56 2.35 -17.41
C TRP A 110 -6.59 1.39 -16.82
N TYR A 111 -7.89 1.58 -17.04
CA TYR A 111 -8.91 0.61 -16.64
C TYR A 111 -8.75 -0.74 -17.34
N GLN A 112 -8.39 -0.74 -18.64
CA GLN A 112 -8.07 -1.98 -19.36
C GLN A 112 -6.91 -2.72 -18.67
N LEU A 113 -5.83 -2.00 -18.36
CA LEU A 113 -4.66 -2.56 -17.68
C LEU A 113 -4.96 -3.00 -16.24
N ALA A 114 -5.74 -2.21 -15.50
CA ALA A 114 -6.06 -2.45 -14.09
C ALA A 114 -7.00 -3.64 -13.87
N SER A 115 -7.67 -4.12 -14.93
CA SER A 115 -8.47 -5.35 -14.87
C SER A 115 -7.65 -6.60 -14.51
N VAL A 116 -6.32 -6.54 -14.70
CA VAL A 116 -5.39 -7.63 -14.36
C VAL A 116 -4.49 -7.30 -13.16
N TYR A 117 -4.72 -6.19 -12.46
CA TYR A 117 -4.00 -5.89 -11.23
C TYR A 117 -4.52 -6.75 -10.08
N PRO A 118 -3.65 -7.32 -9.23
CA PRO A 118 -4.08 -7.99 -8.01
C PRO A 118 -4.92 -7.08 -7.11
N LEU A 119 -4.56 -5.80 -7.02
CA LEU A 119 -5.36 -4.73 -6.41
C LEU A 119 -5.77 -3.72 -7.49
N SER A 120 -7.06 -3.71 -7.84
CA SER A 120 -7.63 -2.74 -8.77
C SER A 120 -8.41 -1.68 -7.99
N ARG A 121 -7.93 -0.43 -8.00
CA ARG A 121 -8.50 0.69 -7.22
C ARG A 121 -8.35 2.00 -7.99
N ALA A 122 -9.44 2.75 -8.15
CA ALA A 122 -9.42 4.15 -8.56
C ALA A 122 -9.43 5.07 -7.32
N TYR A 123 -8.56 6.07 -7.29
CA TYR A 123 -8.46 7.04 -6.20
C TYR A 123 -7.86 8.35 -6.71
N TYR A 124 -8.40 9.48 -6.25
CA TYR A 124 -8.09 10.82 -6.72
C TYR A 124 -7.93 11.77 -5.53
N ASN A 125 -6.93 12.65 -5.55
CA ASN A 125 -6.66 13.60 -4.46
C ASN A 125 -7.62 14.80 -4.47
N THR A 126 -8.10 15.21 -5.64
CA THR A 126 -9.14 16.23 -5.78
C THR A 126 -10.47 15.56 -6.12
N LYS A 127 -11.53 15.96 -5.41
CA LYS A 127 -12.90 15.56 -5.78
C LYS A 127 -13.36 16.40 -6.97
N PHE A 128 -14.03 15.75 -7.93
CA PHE A 128 -14.81 16.37 -9.00
C PHE A 128 -15.72 17.49 -8.50
#